data_AF-A0A8J4XVS2-F1
#
_entry.id   AF-A0A8J4XVS2-F1
#
_cell.length_a   1.000
_cell.length_b   1.000
_cell.length_c   1.000
_cell.angle_alpha   90.00
_cell.angle_beta   90.00
_cell.angle_gamma   90.00
#
_symmetry.space_group_name_H-M   'P 1'
#
loop_
_entity.id
_entity.type
_entity.pdbx_description
1 polymer ?
#
loop_
_entity_poly.entity_id
_entity_poly.type
_entity_poly.pdbx_seq_one_letter_code
_entity_poly.pdbx_strand_id
1 'polypeptide(L)'
;MRLSMSSDAEVRLTVQHILHTLLDRHHNTHKLAKPTLEITKLGLTFAKPVRQDINFWRKSGTELLMSMQENCEFPDNTLANLEAVFTTLMLLLVEIRSDDVIVDVLRVMFHVQGVAQEGGVRGAAAVHLHALVASVMLAVAHLVPTLKDHVASVIKNRSDRASHLLPDLLPQYDPTLPYSSLPDDLLFDNAAVLDLLSGTSLDEKRLNASMSSMKRRHSGGHNASNSAMDINSISVEVDSACSSPGLPRKPMEEEITFESLKKVLTESPEQKRKAEEEKQRQQITESFMTESFEALFAKIQARQPDNLHNKLTEIFNRLPAPSSTATTAATTATAATATAATTCESAAISANTTAPYQLPYPDIIIY
;
A
#
# COMPACT_ATOMS: atom_id res chain seq x y z
N MET A 1 -3.33 6.41 -3.40
CA MET A 1 -2.46 7.26 -2.57
C MET A 1 -2.37 8.71 -3.03
N ARG A 2 -2.44 9.05 -4.33
CA ARG A 2 -2.40 10.48 -4.72
C ARG A 2 -3.53 11.32 -4.09
N LEU A 3 -4.74 10.78 -3.97
CA LEU A 3 -5.87 11.46 -3.34
C LEU A 3 -5.74 11.63 -1.80
N SER A 4 -5.00 10.75 -1.12
CA SER A 4 -4.75 10.91 0.33
C SER A 4 -3.80 12.06 0.64
N MET A 5 -3.17 12.63 -0.40
CA MET A 5 -2.26 13.79 -0.35
C MET A 5 -2.88 15.01 -1.04
N SER A 6 -4.21 15.05 -1.14
CA SER A 6 -4.94 16.22 -1.67
C SER A 6 -4.66 17.46 -0.82
N SER A 7 -4.61 18.63 -1.45
CA SER A 7 -4.56 19.91 -0.75
C SER A 7 -5.84 20.23 0.03
N ASP A 8 -6.93 19.50 -0.23
CA ASP A 8 -8.21 19.65 0.46
C ASP A 8 -8.32 18.64 1.61
N ALA A 9 -8.44 19.15 2.84
CA ALA A 9 -8.60 18.36 4.06
C ALA A 9 -9.81 17.42 4.04
N GLU A 10 -10.95 17.82 3.45
CA GLU A 10 -12.16 16.99 3.39
C GLU A 10 -11.97 15.80 2.44
N VAL A 11 -11.25 16.00 1.35
CA VAL A 11 -10.87 14.92 0.44
C VAL A 11 -9.95 13.93 1.14
N ARG A 12 -8.93 14.42 1.88
CA ARG A 12 -8.04 13.54 2.66
C ARG A 12 -8.82 12.74 3.71
N LEU A 13 -9.74 13.39 4.42
CA LEU A 13 -10.60 12.75 5.41
C LEU A 13 -11.48 11.65 4.79
N THR A 14 -12.13 11.95 3.67
CA THR A 14 -12.96 10.99 2.93
C THR A 14 -12.16 9.76 2.51
N VAL A 15 -10.94 9.96 2.00
CA VAL A 15 -10.06 8.86 1.61
C VAL A 15 -9.67 7.99 2.80
N GLN A 16 -9.44 8.57 3.98
CA GLN A 16 -9.18 7.80 5.21
C GLN A 16 -10.40 6.98 5.61
N HIS A 17 -11.61 7.54 5.58
CA HIS A 17 -12.84 6.78 5.91
C HIS A 17 -13.10 5.61 4.96
N ILE A 18 -12.82 5.79 3.66
CA ILE A 18 -12.87 4.69 2.69
C ILE A 18 -11.86 3.61 3.09
N LEU A 19 -10.63 4.01 3.44
CA LEU A 19 -9.60 3.07 3.88
C LEU A 19 -10.01 2.35 5.18
N HIS A 20 -10.62 3.03 6.15
CA HIS A 20 -11.14 2.40 7.37
C HIS A 20 -12.14 1.30 7.03
N THR A 21 -13.06 1.57 6.12
CA THR A 21 -14.06 0.58 5.66
C THR A 21 -13.40 -0.64 5.02
N LEU A 22 -12.27 -0.47 4.33
CA LEU A 22 -11.54 -1.57 3.69
C LEU A 22 -10.66 -2.36 4.68
N LEU A 23 -10.14 -1.71 5.72
CA LEU A 23 -9.30 -2.34 6.74
C LEU A 23 -10.12 -3.05 7.82
N ASP A 24 -11.24 -2.48 8.22
CA ASP A 24 -11.98 -2.87 9.41
C ASP A 24 -12.93 -4.05 9.17
N ARG A 25 -12.43 -5.26 9.39
CA ARG A 25 -13.21 -6.49 9.23
C ARG A 25 -14.03 -6.85 10.46
N HIS A 26 -13.66 -6.32 11.62
CA HIS A 26 -14.28 -6.67 12.90
C HIS A 26 -15.06 -5.52 13.54
N HIS A 27 -15.37 -4.47 12.76
CA HIS A 27 -16.15 -3.31 13.17
C HIS A 27 -15.54 -2.58 14.38
N ASN A 28 -14.22 -2.44 14.42
CA ASN A 28 -13.48 -1.71 15.43
C ASN A 28 -13.46 -0.18 15.21
N THR A 29 -13.79 0.31 14.02
CA THR A 29 -13.67 1.75 13.64
C THR A 29 -14.36 2.67 14.64
N HIS A 30 -15.61 2.37 15.02
CA HIS A 30 -16.36 3.21 15.96
C HIS A 30 -15.74 3.27 17.37
N LYS A 31 -15.05 2.20 17.79
CA LYS A 31 -14.35 2.12 19.08
C LYS A 31 -13.03 2.90 19.05
N LEU A 32 -12.47 3.06 17.85
CA LEU A 32 -11.17 3.68 17.58
C LEU A 32 -11.31 5.08 16.99
N ALA A 33 -12.52 5.66 16.98
CA ALA A 33 -12.79 6.94 16.35
C ALA A 33 -12.01 8.12 16.98
N LYS A 34 -11.57 7.98 18.23
CA LYS A 34 -10.83 9.02 18.95
C LYS A 34 -9.60 8.47 19.66
N PRO A 35 -8.48 9.23 19.67
CA PRO A 35 -7.33 8.93 20.52
C PRO A 35 -7.75 8.72 21.97
N THR A 36 -7.18 7.71 22.63
CA THR A 36 -7.55 7.37 24.01
C THR A 36 -6.43 6.63 24.73
N LEU A 37 -6.42 6.75 26.05
CA LEU A 37 -5.55 5.98 26.94
C LEU A 37 -6.27 4.75 27.55
N GLU A 38 -7.52 4.50 27.17
CA GLU A 38 -8.36 3.42 27.76
C GLU A 38 -8.54 2.21 26.84
N ILE A 39 -7.48 1.82 26.12
CA ILE A 39 -7.52 0.80 25.06
C ILE A 39 -8.12 -0.54 25.54
N THR A 40 -7.82 -0.95 26.77
CA THR A 40 -8.33 -2.21 27.33
C THR A 40 -9.83 -2.21 27.61
N LYS A 41 -10.45 -1.03 27.76
CA LYS A 41 -11.90 -0.88 28.00
C LYS A 41 -12.71 -0.83 26.72
N LEU A 42 -12.07 -0.67 25.56
CA LEU A 42 -12.75 -0.54 24.26
C LEU A 42 -13.38 -1.86 23.77
N GLY A 43 -12.98 -3.01 24.33
CA GLY A 43 -13.46 -4.31 23.86
C GLY A 43 -13.10 -4.57 22.39
N LEU A 44 -11.86 -4.29 22.00
CA LEU A 44 -11.37 -4.47 20.62
C LEU A 44 -11.32 -5.95 20.25
N THR A 45 -11.70 -6.23 19.00
CA THR A 45 -11.57 -7.57 18.43
C THR A 45 -10.26 -7.65 17.66
N PHE A 46 -9.32 -8.47 18.14
CA PHE A 46 -8.02 -8.63 17.49
C PHE A 46 -8.04 -9.73 16.43
N ALA A 47 -7.69 -9.38 15.21
CA ALA A 47 -7.54 -10.34 14.13
C ALA A 47 -6.21 -11.10 14.27
N LYS A 48 -6.14 -12.36 13.81
CA LYS A 48 -4.84 -13.02 13.61
C LYS A 48 -4.24 -12.55 12.28
N PRO A 49 -2.91 -12.36 12.19
CA PRO A 49 -2.28 -12.00 10.93
C PRO A 49 -2.58 -13.05 9.86
N VAL A 50 -3.09 -12.62 8.71
CA VAL A 50 -3.39 -13.50 7.57
C VAL A 50 -2.41 -13.21 6.44
N ARG A 51 -2.05 -14.26 5.67
CA ARG A 51 -1.08 -14.15 4.55
C ARG A 51 -1.46 -13.07 3.53
N GLN A 52 -2.76 -12.86 3.29
CA GLN A 52 -3.24 -11.81 2.39
C GLN A 52 -2.85 -10.42 2.89
N ASP A 53 -3.06 -10.14 4.18
CA ASP A 53 -2.76 -8.84 4.80
C ASP A 53 -1.24 -8.60 4.86
N ILE A 54 -0.46 -9.64 5.18
CA ILE A 54 1.01 -9.58 5.15
C ILE A 54 1.51 -9.23 3.74
N ASN A 55 0.93 -9.86 2.72
CA ASN A 55 1.30 -9.57 1.33
C ASN A 55 0.84 -8.17 0.89
N PHE A 56 -0.33 -7.71 1.35
CA PHE A 56 -0.80 -6.35 1.15
C PHE A 56 0.18 -5.35 1.77
N TRP A 57 0.55 -5.56 3.05
CA TRP A 57 1.48 -4.70 3.76
C TRP A 57 2.85 -4.66 3.09
N ARG A 58 3.37 -5.80 2.65
CA ARG A 58 4.65 -5.87 1.92
C ARG A 58 4.64 -5.06 0.61
N LYS A 59 3.49 -5.00 -0.07
CA LYS A 59 3.36 -4.29 -1.36
C LYS A 59 3.08 -2.80 -1.19
N SER A 60 2.25 -2.44 -0.22
CA SER A 60 1.66 -1.10 -0.12
C SER A 60 2.01 -0.36 1.17
N GLY A 61 2.59 -1.05 2.16
CA GLY A 61 2.84 -0.53 3.51
C GLY A 61 3.74 0.71 3.49
N THR A 62 4.82 0.72 2.71
CA THR A 62 5.71 1.88 2.57
C THR A 62 4.97 3.15 2.17
N GLU A 63 4.21 3.09 1.08
CA GLU A 63 3.44 4.24 0.58
C GLU A 63 2.37 4.65 1.59
N LEU A 64 1.76 3.67 2.28
CA LEU A 64 0.76 3.93 3.31
C LEU A 64 1.34 4.68 4.50
N LEU A 65 2.50 4.27 5.00
CA LEU A 65 3.17 4.90 6.12
C LEU A 65 3.67 6.30 5.77
N MET A 66 4.26 6.49 4.59
CA MET A 66 4.65 7.83 4.10
C MET A 66 3.42 8.76 4.04
N SER A 67 2.30 8.25 3.52
CA SER A 67 1.05 9.00 3.52
C SER A 67 0.55 9.32 4.93
N MET A 68 0.71 8.43 5.92
CA MET A 68 0.32 8.73 7.31
C MET A 68 1.20 9.83 7.93
N GLN A 69 2.50 9.82 7.67
CA GLN A 69 3.42 10.87 8.11
C GLN A 69 3.04 12.21 7.51
N GLU A 70 2.91 12.27 6.17
CA GLU A 70 2.53 13.49 5.46
C GLU A 70 1.13 13.99 5.91
N ASN A 71 0.17 13.08 6.14
CA ASN A 71 -1.15 13.43 6.69
C ASN A 71 -1.12 14.04 8.09
N CYS A 72 -0.04 13.92 8.87
CA CYS A 72 0.10 14.59 10.17
C CYS A 72 0.63 16.03 10.02
N GLU A 73 1.25 16.36 8.89
CA GLU A 73 2.03 17.58 8.69
C GLU A 73 1.26 18.69 7.96
N PHE A 74 0.12 18.36 7.36
CA PHE A 74 -0.67 19.36 6.63
C PHE A 74 -1.20 20.47 7.56
N PRO A 75 -1.04 21.75 7.17
CA PRO A 75 -1.38 22.88 8.02
C PRO A 75 -2.90 23.11 8.16
N ASP A 76 -3.69 22.60 7.20
CA ASP A 76 -5.15 22.69 7.16
C ASP A 76 -5.84 21.49 7.81
N ASN A 77 -5.10 20.61 8.50
CA ASN A 77 -5.68 19.48 9.20
C ASN A 77 -6.66 19.93 10.29
N THR A 78 -7.87 19.37 10.24
CA THR A 78 -8.85 19.46 11.31
C THR A 78 -8.63 18.35 12.36
N LEU A 79 -9.35 18.44 13.49
CA LEU A 79 -9.41 17.35 14.45
C LEU A 79 -9.82 16.02 13.81
N ALA A 80 -10.82 16.05 12.93
CA ALA A 80 -11.31 14.85 12.24
C ALA A 80 -10.22 14.22 11.36
N ASN A 81 -9.35 15.02 10.72
CA ASN A 81 -8.22 14.49 9.96
C ASN A 81 -7.25 13.72 10.85
N LEU A 82 -6.89 14.26 12.01
CA LEU A 82 -5.97 13.62 12.94
C LEU A 82 -6.60 12.41 13.64
N GLU A 83 -7.88 12.48 14.01
CA GLU A 83 -8.67 11.35 14.51
C GLU A 83 -8.74 10.22 13.47
N ALA A 84 -8.88 10.55 12.18
CA ALA A 84 -8.88 9.57 11.11
C ALA A 84 -7.49 8.93 10.90
N VAL A 85 -6.40 9.69 11.02
CA VAL A 85 -5.03 9.12 11.00
C VAL A 85 -4.82 8.18 12.19
N PHE A 86 -5.23 8.58 13.39
CA PHE A 86 -5.21 7.72 14.58
C PHE A 86 -5.97 6.41 14.31
N THR A 87 -7.21 6.51 13.81
CA THR A 87 -8.06 5.36 13.50
C THR A 87 -7.36 4.42 12.51
N THR A 88 -6.75 4.96 11.44
CA THR A 88 -6.01 4.16 10.46
C THR A 88 -4.87 3.39 11.12
N LEU A 89 -4.02 4.05 11.91
CA LEU A 89 -2.90 3.42 12.60
C LEU A 89 -3.36 2.33 13.58
N MET A 90 -4.45 2.58 14.31
CA MET A 90 -5.02 1.60 15.23
C MET A 90 -5.63 0.40 14.51
N LEU A 91 -6.34 0.61 13.40
CA LEU A 91 -6.85 -0.48 12.57
C LEU A 91 -5.71 -1.34 12.03
N LEU A 92 -4.58 -0.75 11.61
CA LEU A 92 -3.41 -1.53 11.19
C LEU A 92 -2.88 -2.43 12.32
N LEU A 93 -2.79 -1.91 13.54
CA LEU A 93 -2.34 -2.66 14.72
C LEU A 93 -3.30 -3.77 15.14
N VAL A 94 -4.61 -3.60 14.95
CA VAL A 94 -5.64 -4.55 15.43
C VAL A 94 -6.08 -5.55 14.35
N GLU A 95 -6.16 -5.11 13.09
CA GLU A 95 -6.65 -5.90 11.95
C GLU A 95 -5.55 -6.65 11.21
N ILE A 96 -4.38 -6.04 10.99
CA ILE A 96 -3.27 -6.72 10.29
C ILE A 96 -2.34 -7.40 11.30
N ARG A 97 -1.91 -6.65 12.33
CA ARG A 97 -1.18 -7.15 13.50
C ARG A 97 0.06 -8.01 13.20
N SER A 98 0.74 -7.77 12.09
CA SER A 98 2.03 -8.41 11.83
C SER A 98 3.16 -7.65 12.52
N ASP A 99 4.25 -8.35 12.86
CA ASP A 99 5.46 -7.77 13.42
C ASP A 99 5.98 -6.60 12.58
N ASP A 100 5.94 -6.76 11.25
CA ASP A 100 6.29 -5.72 10.29
C ASP A 100 5.45 -4.45 10.45
N VAL A 101 4.14 -4.57 10.69
CA VAL A 101 3.23 -3.44 10.90
C VAL A 101 3.55 -2.75 12.22
N ILE A 102 3.81 -3.51 13.28
CA ILE A 102 4.12 -2.96 14.61
C ILE A 102 5.39 -2.09 14.53
N VAL A 103 6.46 -2.63 13.92
CA VAL A 103 7.71 -1.89 13.72
C VAL A 103 7.49 -0.64 12.87
N ASP A 104 6.71 -0.75 11.81
CA ASP A 104 6.44 0.38 10.93
C ASP A 104 5.59 1.47 11.59
N VAL A 105 4.61 1.10 12.41
CA VAL A 105 3.82 2.06 13.19
C VAL A 105 4.69 2.76 14.22
N LEU A 106 5.61 2.07 14.90
CA LEU A 106 6.60 2.69 15.77
C LEU A 106 7.43 3.75 15.03
N ARG A 107 7.86 3.46 13.80
CA ARG A 107 8.60 4.43 12.95
C ARG A 107 7.78 5.67 12.64
N VAL A 108 6.49 5.52 12.36
CA VAL A 108 5.59 6.67 12.17
C VAL A 108 5.47 7.47 13.47
N MET A 109 5.35 6.81 14.63
CA MET A 109 5.26 7.50 15.92
C MET A 109 6.52 8.30 16.26
N PHE A 110 7.72 7.76 16.04
CA PHE A 110 8.96 8.51 16.24
C PHE A 110 9.09 9.69 15.28
N HIS A 111 8.69 9.52 14.02
CA HIS A 111 8.65 10.62 13.05
C HIS A 111 7.69 11.74 13.49
N VAL A 112 6.44 11.38 13.82
CA VAL A 112 5.41 12.33 14.22
C VAL A 112 5.81 13.07 15.51
N GLN A 113 6.38 12.36 16.49
CA GLN A 113 6.93 12.99 17.69
C GLN A 113 8.08 13.95 17.35
N GLY A 114 8.98 13.56 16.45
CA GLY A 114 10.10 14.38 15.98
C GLY A 114 9.62 15.68 15.33
N VAL A 115 8.67 15.60 14.40
CA VAL A 115 8.09 16.77 13.72
C VAL A 115 7.45 17.75 14.72
N ALA A 116 6.71 17.23 15.71
CA ALA A 116 6.11 18.07 16.74
C ALA A 116 7.17 18.73 17.64
N GLN A 117 8.23 17.99 17.98
CA GLN A 117 9.33 18.45 18.84
C GLN A 117 10.22 19.49 18.15
N GLU A 118 10.52 19.31 16.87
CA GLU A 118 11.34 20.19 16.03
C GLU A 118 10.59 21.45 15.58
N GLY A 119 9.27 21.48 15.75
CA GLY A 119 8.42 22.63 15.41
C GLY A 119 8.06 22.72 13.92
N GLY A 120 8.10 21.59 13.20
CA GLY A 120 7.60 21.48 11.82
C GLY A 120 6.09 21.69 11.73
N VAL A 121 5.36 21.30 12.77
CA VAL A 121 3.95 21.65 13.02
C VAL A 121 3.86 22.48 14.29
N ARG A 122 2.92 23.44 14.37
CA ARG A 122 2.85 24.44 15.46
C ARG A 122 1.47 24.53 16.10
N GLY A 123 1.44 25.12 17.29
CA GLY A 123 0.20 25.41 18.02
C GLY A 123 -0.59 24.15 18.39
N ALA A 124 -1.91 24.22 18.28
CA ALA A 124 -2.81 23.12 18.64
C ALA A 124 -2.49 21.82 17.90
N ALA A 125 -2.13 21.90 16.61
CA ALA A 125 -1.80 20.73 15.81
C ALA A 125 -0.59 19.96 16.39
N ALA A 126 0.44 20.66 16.88
CA ALA A 126 1.59 19.99 17.51
C ALA A 126 1.21 19.26 18.80
N VAL A 127 0.32 19.86 19.61
CA VAL A 127 -0.23 19.22 20.82
C VAL A 127 -1.04 17.96 20.44
N HIS A 128 -1.85 18.04 19.38
CA HIS A 128 -2.61 16.89 18.89
C HIS A 128 -1.70 15.74 18.45
N LEU A 129 -0.58 16.04 17.80
CA LEU A 129 0.40 15.01 17.40
C LEU A 129 0.98 14.28 18.62
N HIS A 130 1.31 14.99 19.70
CA HIS A 130 1.79 14.34 20.94
C HIS A 130 0.74 13.43 21.58
N ALA A 131 -0.52 13.85 21.61
CA ALA A 131 -1.64 13.06 22.14
C ALA A 131 -1.93 11.82 21.28
N LEU A 132 -1.82 11.95 19.95
CA LEU A 132 -1.90 10.84 19.01
C LEU A 132 -0.78 9.84 19.25
N VAL A 133 0.47 10.31 19.37
CA VAL A 133 1.64 9.47 19.67
C VAL A 133 1.44 8.72 20.98
N ALA A 134 0.99 9.37 22.05
CA ALA A 134 0.75 8.70 23.34
C ALA A 134 -0.28 7.56 23.22
N SER A 135 -1.37 7.80 22.49
CA SER A 135 -2.45 6.82 22.32
C SER A 135 -1.98 5.59 21.52
N VAL A 136 -1.28 5.82 20.41
CA VAL A 136 -0.79 4.71 19.56
C VAL A 136 0.35 3.97 20.25
N MET A 137 1.27 4.66 20.94
CA MET A 137 2.34 4.01 21.71
C MET A 137 1.78 3.12 22.82
N LEU A 138 0.68 3.52 23.47
CA LEU A 138 -0.02 2.67 24.43
C LEU A 138 -0.61 1.41 23.77
N ALA A 139 -1.14 1.53 22.55
CA ALA A 139 -1.64 0.39 21.78
C ALA A 139 -0.52 -0.58 21.45
N VAL A 140 0.63 -0.06 21.02
CA VAL A 140 1.82 -0.86 20.74
C VAL A 140 2.31 -1.55 22.02
N ALA A 141 2.35 -0.87 23.16
CA ALA A 141 2.74 -1.49 24.43
C ALA A 141 1.78 -2.60 24.90
N HIS A 142 0.51 -2.55 24.49
CA HIS A 142 -0.43 -3.65 24.72
C HIS A 142 -0.08 -4.89 23.88
N LEU A 143 0.42 -4.69 22.67
CA LEU A 143 0.84 -5.76 21.76
C LEU A 143 2.25 -6.27 22.05
N VAL A 144 3.11 -5.41 22.60
CA VAL A 144 4.52 -5.66 22.90
C VAL A 144 4.77 -5.38 24.38
N PRO A 145 4.56 -6.38 25.26
CA PRO A 145 4.59 -6.17 26.71
C PRO A 145 5.90 -5.62 27.26
N THR A 146 7.03 -5.83 26.57
CA THR A 146 8.35 -5.31 26.99
C THR A 146 8.41 -3.79 26.99
N LEU A 147 7.52 -3.11 26.25
CA LEU A 147 7.45 -1.64 26.18
C LEU A 147 6.55 -1.01 27.26
N LYS A 148 5.82 -1.84 28.02
CA LYS A 148 4.76 -1.37 28.93
C LYS A 148 5.27 -0.36 29.97
N ASP A 149 6.39 -0.65 30.62
CA ASP A 149 6.89 0.19 31.71
C ASP A 149 7.42 1.53 31.20
N HIS A 150 8.15 1.52 30.07
CA HIS A 150 8.60 2.74 29.39
C HIS A 150 7.43 3.64 29.00
N VAL A 151 6.43 3.07 28.31
CA VAL A 151 5.26 3.83 27.86
C VAL A 151 4.43 4.35 29.03
N ALA A 152 4.24 3.54 30.07
CA ALA A 152 3.53 3.96 31.28
C ALA A 152 4.26 5.09 32.02
N SER A 153 5.60 5.05 32.07
CA SER A 153 6.41 6.11 32.68
C SER A 153 6.23 7.45 31.95
N VAL A 154 6.33 7.46 30.61
CA VAL A 154 6.14 8.68 29.81
C VAL A 154 4.73 9.24 29.96
N ILE A 155 3.70 8.38 29.91
CA ILE A 155 2.30 8.79 30.09
C ILE A 155 2.09 9.38 31.48
N LYS A 156 2.66 8.77 32.52
CA LYS A 156 2.57 9.29 33.90
C LYS A 156 3.22 10.67 34.01
N ASN A 157 4.44 10.83 33.50
CA ASN A 157 5.13 12.12 33.53
C ASN A 157 4.35 13.21 32.79
N ARG A 158 3.75 12.88 31.63
CA ARG A 158 2.83 13.79 30.92
C ARG A 158 1.60 14.10 31.75
N SER A 159 0.98 13.13 32.41
CA SER A 159 -0.21 13.38 33.23
C SER A 159 0.05 14.34 34.40
N ASP A 160 1.25 14.26 35.00
CA ASP A 160 1.63 15.08 36.15
C ASP A 160 2.05 16.50 35.76
N ARG A 161 2.68 16.68 34.59
CA ARG A 161 3.39 17.93 34.23
C ARG A 161 2.93 18.59 32.93
N ALA A 162 2.27 17.85 32.04
CA ALA A 162 1.94 18.28 30.69
C ALA A 162 0.69 17.55 30.15
N SER A 163 -0.41 17.60 30.91
CA SER A 163 -1.62 16.82 30.62
C SER A 163 -2.26 17.16 29.28
N HIS A 164 -1.99 18.35 28.73
CA HIS A 164 -2.42 18.76 27.39
C HIS A 164 -1.81 17.91 26.26
N LEU A 165 -0.68 17.23 26.50
CA LEU A 165 -0.04 16.32 25.55
C LEU A 165 -0.66 14.93 25.50
N LEU A 166 -1.77 14.72 26.22
CA LEU A 166 -2.53 13.47 26.28
C LEU A 166 -3.94 13.70 25.73
N PRO A 167 -4.65 12.63 25.29
CA PRO A 167 -6.05 12.72 24.92
C PRO A 167 -6.94 13.25 26.05
N ASP A 168 -8.10 13.86 25.76
CA ASP A 168 -8.72 14.03 24.44
C ASP A 168 -8.13 15.19 23.61
N LEU A 169 -8.29 15.13 22.28
CA LEU A 169 -7.92 16.24 21.40
C LEU A 169 -8.90 17.41 21.57
N LEU A 170 -8.38 18.60 21.86
CA LEU A 170 -9.19 19.81 22.04
C LEU A 170 -9.11 20.72 20.81
N PRO A 171 -10.18 21.43 20.42
CA PRO A 171 -10.13 22.37 19.30
C PRO A 171 -9.12 23.51 19.51
N GLN A 172 -8.88 23.87 20.77
CA GLN A 172 -8.01 24.97 21.16
C GLN A 172 -7.24 24.61 22.42
N TYR A 173 -6.03 25.14 22.53
CA TYR A 173 -5.18 25.05 23.70
C TYR A 173 -4.71 26.45 24.10
N ASP A 174 -4.31 26.60 25.35
CA ASP A 174 -3.62 27.80 25.79
C ASP A 174 -2.30 27.96 24.99
N PRO A 175 -2.11 29.08 24.26
CA PRO A 175 -0.92 29.31 23.44
C PRO A 175 0.41 29.32 24.21
N THR A 176 0.36 29.47 25.54
CA THR A 176 1.54 29.48 26.40
C THR A 176 2.04 28.07 26.76
N LEU A 177 1.25 27.04 26.50
CA LEU A 177 1.60 25.67 26.83
C LEU A 177 2.77 25.18 25.96
N PRO A 178 3.77 24.49 26.55
CA PRO A 178 4.90 23.97 25.80
C PRO A 178 4.48 22.75 24.98
N TYR A 179 4.89 22.69 23.72
CA TYR A 179 4.63 21.56 22.81
C TYR A 179 5.85 21.16 21.97
N SER A 180 6.88 22.00 21.92
CA SER A 180 8.14 21.76 21.23
C SER A 180 9.31 21.96 22.20
N SER A 181 10.48 21.42 21.87
CA SER A 181 11.63 21.42 22.78
C SER A 181 11.30 20.91 24.19
N LEU A 182 10.39 19.92 24.27
CA LEU A 182 10.00 19.28 25.51
C LEU A 182 11.17 18.49 26.12
N PRO A 183 11.24 18.39 27.46
CA PRO A 183 12.19 17.52 28.15
C PRO A 183 12.07 16.04 27.74
N ASP A 184 13.18 15.32 27.74
CA ASP A 184 13.26 13.92 27.31
C ASP A 184 12.34 12.98 28.11
N ASP A 185 12.09 13.29 29.39
CA ASP A 185 11.23 12.46 30.24
C ASP A 185 9.73 12.56 29.91
N LEU A 186 9.35 13.50 29.03
CA LEU A 186 8.03 13.61 28.42
C LEU A 186 7.97 12.99 27.02
N LEU A 187 9.08 12.47 26.48
CA LEU A 187 9.17 11.93 25.13
C LEU A 187 9.37 10.41 25.16
N PHE A 188 8.85 9.74 24.15
CA PHE A 188 9.19 8.34 23.92
C PHE A 188 10.59 8.27 23.32
N ASP A 189 11.54 7.73 24.08
CA ASP A 189 12.92 7.55 23.62
C ASP A 189 13.06 6.37 22.65
N ASN A 190 13.61 6.64 21.46
CA ASN A 190 13.86 5.64 20.43
C ASN A 190 14.95 4.63 20.84
N ALA A 191 16.01 5.09 21.52
CA ALA A 191 17.10 4.22 21.95
C ALA A 191 16.61 3.24 23.02
N ALA A 192 15.90 3.73 24.05
CA ALA A 192 15.28 2.88 25.05
C ALA A 192 14.30 1.86 24.43
N VAL A 193 13.51 2.25 23.43
CA VAL A 193 12.61 1.32 22.74
C VAL A 193 13.39 0.26 21.97
N LEU A 194 14.45 0.62 21.23
CA LEU A 194 15.31 -0.36 20.55
C LEU A 194 15.89 -1.39 21.52
N ASP A 195 16.40 -0.94 22.67
CA ASP A 195 16.95 -1.82 23.70
C ASP A 195 15.88 -2.76 24.29
N LEU A 196 14.66 -2.27 24.52
CA LEU A 196 13.54 -3.07 25.04
C LEU A 196 12.95 -4.03 23.99
N LEU A 197 13.24 -3.82 22.72
CA LEU A 197 12.91 -4.76 21.64
C LEU A 197 13.95 -5.85 21.48
N SER A 198 15.14 -5.71 22.10
CA SER A 198 16.20 -6.72 22.07
C SER A 198 15.69 -8.07 22.59
N GLY A 199 15.71 -9.07 21.70
CA GLY A 199 15.22 -10.42 21.99
C GLY A 199 13.73 -10.66 21.71
N THR A 200 13.02 -9.69 21.14
CA THR A 200 11.71 -9.92 20.51
C THR A 200 11.85 -10.42 19.07
N SER A 201 10.75 -10.81 18.42
CA SER A 201 10.74 -11.13 16.98
C SER A 201 10.71 -9.89 16.08
N LEU A 202 10.65 -8.69 16.67
CA LEU A 202 10.52 -7.43 15.93
C LEU A 202 11.88 -6.99 15.36
N ASP A 203 11.88 -6.51 14.13
CA ASP A 203 13.10 -6.10 13.44
C ASP A 203 13.57 -4.69 13.89
N GLU A 204 14.44 -4.67 14.90
CA GLU A 204 15.08 -3.45 15.42
C GLU A 204 15.86 -2.67 14.34
N LYS A 205 16.51 -3.38 13.41
CA LYS A 205 17.30 -2.73 12.34
C LYS A 205 16.38 -1.97 11.41
N ARG A 206 15.19 -2.51 11.16
CA ARG A 206 14.14 -1.86 10.38
C ARG A 206 13.56 -0.65 11.11
N LEU A 207 13.38 -0.72 12.44
CA LEU A 207 12.96 0.43 13.25
C LEU A 207 13.94 1.61 13.10
N ASN A 208 15.24 1.36 13.16
CA ASN A 208 16.27 2.38 13.06
C ASN A 208 16.57 2.83 11.60
N ALA A 209 16.03 2.14 10.59
CA ALA A 209 16.24 2.50 9.20
C ALA A 209 15.42 3.73 8.79
N SER A 210 16.03 4.65 8.04
CA SER A 210 15.30 5.82 7.52
C SER A 210 14.24 5.42 6.48
N MET A 211 13.01 5.93 6.63
CA MET A 211 11.89 5.71 5.70
C MET A 211 12.17 6.22 4.28
N SER A 212 12.93 7.30 4.14
CA SER A 212 13.30 7.89 2.84
C SER A 212 14.20 6.99 2.00
N SER A 213 14.96 6.09 2.65
CA SER A 213 15.76 5.07 1.97
C SER A 213 14.90 4.04 1.22
N MET A 214 13.61 3.96 1.57
CA MET A 214 12.67 3.02 0.97
C MET A 214 12.05 3.54 -0.34
N LYS A 215 12.00 4.87 -0.56
CA LYS A 215 11.61 5.47 -1.86
C LYS A 215 12.49 4.97 -3.01
N ARG A 216 13.77 4.63 -2.74
CA ARG A 216 14.71 4.11 -3.74
C ARG A 216 14.45 2.66 -4.18
N ARG A 217 13.68 1.87 -3.43
CA ARG A 217 13.40 0.46 -3.79
C ARG A 217 12.24 0.28 -4.76
N HIS A 218 11.36 1.28 -4.91
CA HIS A 218 10.19 1.19 -5.79
C HIS A 218 10.25 2.10 -7.03
N SER A 219 11.24 2.99 -7.13
CA SER A 219 11.50 3.79 -8.34
C SER A 219 12.39 3.08 -9.38
N GLY A 220 13.02 1.97 -9.02
CA GLY A 220 13.78 1.11 -9.95
C GLY A 220 12.93 -0.10 -10.31
N GLY A 221 12.82 -0.38 -11.61
CA GLY A 221 11.89 -1.34 -12.19
C GLY A 221 11.80 -2.70 -11.48
N HIS A 222 10.59 -3.26 -11.53
CA HIS A 222 10.34 -4.67 -11.34
C HIS A 222 11.31 -5.48 -12.23
N ASN A 223 12.39 -5.99 -11.62
CA ASN A 223 13.23 -7.13 -12.04
C ASN A 223 14.68 -6.93 -11.55
N ALA A 224 14.91 -6.87 -10.25
CA ALA A 224 16.22 -7.17 -9.69
C ALA A 224 16.09 -7.46 -8.19
N SER A 225 15.97 -8.74 -7.87
CA SER A 225 16.72 -9.40 -6.77
C SER A 225 15.95 -10.59 -6.21
N ASN A 226 16.09 -11.72 -6.91
CA ASN A 226 16.07 -13.05 -6.32
C ASN A 226 17.35 -13.79 -6.77
N SER A 227 18.49 -13.11 -6.72
CA SER A 227 19.79 -13.69 -7.09
C SER A 227 20.88 -13.17 -6.15
N ALA A 228 20.76 -13.53 -4.88
CA ALA A 228 21.90 -13.56 -3.97
C ALA A 228 22.47 -14.98 -4.00
N MET A 229 23.37 -15.24 -4.96
CA MET A 229 24.40 -16.29 -4.98
C MET A 229 24.99 -16.39 -6.39
N ASP A 230 26.09 -15.69 -6.64
CA ASP A 230 27.33 -16.27 -7.21
C ASP A 230 28.38 -15.17 -7.41
N ILE A 231 29.32 -15.10 -6.47
CA ILE A 231 30.63 -14.47 -6.66
C ILE A 231 31.55 -15.62 -7.08
N ASN A 232 31.68 -15.85 -8.40
CA ASN A 232 32.86 -16.41 -9.07
C ASN A 232 32.56 -16.81 -10.52
N SER A 233 32.57 -15.84 -11.43
CA SER A 233 33.02 -16.12 -12.81
C SER A 233 33.34 -14.80 -13.50
N ILE A 234 34.57 -14.35 -13.35
CA ILE A 234 35.18 -13.44 -14.33
C ILE A 234 35.47 -14.32 -15.56
N SER A 235 34.74 -14.08 -16.64
CA SER A 235 35.15 -14.51 -17.98
C SER A 235 35.03 -13.31 -18.89
N VAL A 236 36.18 -12.72 -19.17
CA VAL A 236 36.37 -11.71 -20.20
C VAL A 236 36.42 -12.49 -21.51
N GLU A 237 35.38 -12.38 -22.33
CA GLU A 237 35.52 -12.73 -23.75
C GLU A 237 35.14 -11.54 -24.62
N VAL A 238 36.18 -11.10 -25.30
CA VAL A 238 36.25 -10.07 -26.31
C VAL A 238 35.99 -10.77 -27.65
N ASP A 239 35.14 -10.13 -28.45
CA ASP A 239 34.98 -10.29 -29.89
C ASP A 239 34.16 -11.51 -30.41
N SER A 240 33.04 -11.18 -31.06
CA SER A 240 32.59 -11.86 -32.26
C SER A 240 31.64 -10.94 -33.02
N ALA A 241 32.26 -10.18 -33.92
CA ALA A 241 31.62 -9.53 -35.04
C ALA A 241 30.79 -10.51 -35.90
N CYS A 242 29.70 -9.98 -36.46
CA CYS A 242 29.07 -10.41 -37.71
C CYS A 242 28.52 -11.84 -37.81
N SER A 243 27.19 -11.97 -37.76
CA SER A 243 26.43 -12.70 -38.78
C SER A 243 24.93 -12.40 -38.72
N SER A 244 24.45 -11.52 -39.61
CA SER A 244 23.15 -11.75 -40.27
C SER A 244 23.09 -10.94 -41.58
N PRO A 245 22.83 -11.58 -42.73
CA PRO A 245 22.99 -10.97 -44.05
C PRO A 245 21.75 -10.19 -44.50
N GLY A 246 21.98 -9.09 -45.22
CA GLY A 246 20.98 -8.53 -46.14
C GLY A 246 20.32 -7.25 -45.64
N LEU A 247 21.00 -6.13 -45.81
CA LEU A 247 20.43 -4.79 -46.10
C LEU A 247 21.62 -3.85 -46.37
N PRO A 248 21.74 -3.24 -47.57
CA PRO A 248 22.79 -2.27 -47.82
C PRO A 248 22.51 -1.00 -47.01
N ARG A 249 23.19 -0.82 -45.87
CA ARG A 249 23.24 0.47 -45.18
C ARG A 249 24.40 1.29 -45.76
N LYS A 250 24.04 2.38 -46.43
CA LYS A 250 24.91 3.50 -46.79
C LYS A 250 25.64 3.99 -45.51
N PRO A 251 26.97 4.18 -45.50
CA PRO A 251 27.63 4.81 -44.36
C PRO A 251 27.21 6.28 -44.31
N MET A 252 26.58 6.68 -43.22
CA MET A 252 26.37 8.08 -42.88
C MET A 252 27.60 8.48 -42.06
N GLU A 253 28.51 9.24 -42.67
CA GLU A 253 29.68 9.80 -41.99
C GLU A 253 29.17 10.85 -41.00
N GLU A 254 29.09 10.50 -39.71
CA GLU A 254 28.90 11.49 -38.66
C GLU A 254 30.28 12.07 -38.30
N GLU A 255 30.53 13.29 -38.77
CA GLU A 255 31.68 14.10 -38.38
C GLU A 255 31.63 14.38 -36.87
N ILE A 256 32.59 13.83 -36.13
CA ILE A 256 32.74 14.06 -34.69
C ILE A 256 33.18 15.52 -34.49
N THR A 257 32.22 16.38 -34.16
CA THR A 257 32.45 17.80 -33.91
C THR A 257 33.03 18.03 -32.51
N PHE A 258 33.88 19.05 -32.37
CA PHE A 258 34.49 19.45 -31.08
C PHE A 258 33.44 19.74 -29.99
N GLU A 259 32.25 20.20 -30.40
CA GLU A 259 31.11 20.43 -29.52
C GLU A 259 30.54 19.12 -28.92
N SER A 260 30.48 18.04 -29.70
CA SER A 260 30.06 16.71 -29.25
C SER A 260 31.01 16.14 -28.20
N LEU A 261 32.33 16.33 -28.40
CA LEU A 261 33.36 15.90 -27.44
C LEU A 261 33.32 16.75 -26.16
N LYS A 262 33.11 18.06 -26.28
CA LYS A 262 32.95 18.96 -25.12
C LYS A 262 31.73 18.57 -24.29
N LYS A 263 30.61 18.28 -24.94
CA LYS A 263 29.36 17.86 -24.29
C LYS A 263 29.51 16.55 -23.52
N VAL A 264 30.28 15.60 -24.05
CA VAL A 264 30.56 14.31 -23.39
C VAL A 264 31.40 14.48 -22.12
N LEU A 265 32.30 15.46 -22.07
CA LEU A 265 33.14 15.74 -20.91
C LEU A 265 32.43 16.57 -19.83
N THR A 266 31.42 17.38 -20.21
CA THR A 266 30.71 18.26 -19.27
C THR A 266 29.40 17.68 -18.73
N GLU A 267 28.75 16.77 -19.45
CA GLU A 267 27.50 16.15 -19.00
C GLU A 267 27.77 14.93 -18.09
N SER A 268 27.28 15.01 -16.85
CA SER A 268 27.29 13.87 -15.93
C SER A 268 26.48 12.69 -16.51
N PRO A 269 26.91 11.42 -16.35
CA PRO A 269 26.17 10.26 -16.84
C PRO A 269 24.73 10.18 -16.30
N GLU A 270 24.45 10.77 -15.13
CA GLU A 270 23.10 10.86 -14.58
C GLU A 270 22.19 11.82 -15.36
N GLN A 271 22.74 12.93 -15.89
CA GLN A 271 21.97 13.90 -16.67
C GLN A 271 21.59 13.33 -18.04
N LYS A 272 22.48 12.56 -18.68
CA LYS A 272 22.18 11.85 -19.94
C LYS A 272 21.06 10.84 -19.77
N ARG A 273 21.11 10.03 -18.70
CA ARG A 273 20.05 9.07 -18.39
C ARG A 273 18.71 9.76 -18.15
N LYS A 274 18.70 10.85 -17.37
CA LYS A 274 17.48 11.61 -17.10
C LYS A 274 16.88 12.22 -18.38
N ALA A 275 17.72 12.77 -19.26
CA ALA A 275 17.29 13.34 -20.54
C ALA A 275 16.75 12.26 -21.50
N GLU A 276 17.37 11.07 -21.51
CA GLU A 276 16.90 9.95 -22.32
C GLU A 276 15.56 9.39 -21.79
N GLU A 277 15.40 9.23 -20.48
CA GLU A 277 14.14 8.83 -19.85
C GLU A 277 13.01 9.84 -20.12
N GLU A 278 13.32 11.14 -20.07
CA GLU A 278 12.37 12.19 -20.40
C GLU A 278 11.96 12.13 -21.87
N LYS A 279 12.91 11.92 -22.79
CA LYS A 279 12.65 11.74 -24.22
C LYS A 279 11.80 10.49 -24.49
N GLN A 280 12.09 9.38 -23.82
CA GLN A 280 11.28 8.15 -23.93
C GLN A 280 9.86 8.37 -23.42
N ARG A 281 9.69 9.08 -22.30
CA ARG A 281 8.37 9.39 -21.74
C ARG A 281 7.56 10.31 -22.67
N GLN A 282 8.20 11.29 -23.30
CA GLN A 282 7.57 12.15 -24.29
C GLN A 282 7.13 11.34 -25.52
N GLN A 283 7.99 10.46 -26.04
CA GLN A 283 7.68 9.61 -27.19
C GLN A 283 6.51 8.65 -26.93
N ILE A 284 6.46 8.05 -25.72
CA ILE A 284 5.32 7.20 -25.33
C ILE A 284 4.04 8.03 -25.33
N THR A 285 4.06 9.19 -24.67
CA THR A 285 2.89 10.08 -24.57
C THR A 285 2.41 10.51 -25.96
N GLU A 286 3.32 10.93 -26.83
CA GLU A 286 3.01 11.31 -28.21
C GLU A 286 2.42 10.15 -29.00
N SER A 287 2.97 8.93 -28.87
CA SER A 287 2.42 7.75 -29.55
C SER A 287 0.99 7.42 -29.10
N PHE A 288 0.67 7.55 -27.80
CA PHE A 288 -0.69 7.32 -27.30
C PHE A 288 -1.70 8.39 -27.76
N MET A 289 -1.23 9.60 -28.03
CA MET A 289 -2.08 10.72 -28.45
C MET A 289 -2.27 10.80 -29.97
N THR A 290 -1.33 10.26 -30.75
CA THR A 290 -1.29 10.42 -32.21
C THR A 290 -1.54 9.12 -32.98
N GLU A 291 -1.22 7.96 -32.40
CA GLU A 291 -1.41 6.67 -33.08
C GLU A 291 -2.82 6.13 -32.87
N SER A 292 -3.36 5.46 -33.89
CA SER A 292 -4.64 4.78 -33.79
C SER A 292 -4.53 3.56 -32.87
N PHE A 293 -5.66 3.17 -32.29
CA PHE A 293 -5.75 1.99 -31.43
C PHE A 293 -5.18 0.71 -32.08
N GLU A 294 -5.43 0.52 -33.38
CA GLU A 294 -4.93 -0.62 -34.14
C GLU A 294 -3.40 -0.64 -34.24
N ALA A 295 -2.76 0.53 -34.42
CA ALA A 295 -1.31 0.65 -34.47
C ALA A 295 -0.66 0.40 -33.10
N LEU A 296 -1.27 0.92 -32.02
CA LEU A 296 -0.83 0.65 -30.64
C LEU A 296 -0.97 -0.84 -30.29
N PHE A 297 -2.07 -1.47 -30.70
CA PHE A 297 -2.31 -2.89 -30.51
C PHE A 297 -1.28 -3.75 -31.26
N ALA A 298 -0.99 -3.42 -32.52
CA ALA A 298 0.04 -4.10 -33.31
C ALA A 298 1.44 -3.98 -32.68
N LYS A 299 1.79 -2.82 -32.11
CA LYS A 299 3.05 -2.65 -31.36
C LYS A 299 3.13 -3.53 -30.12
N ILE A 300 2.05 -3.66 -29.37
CA ILE A 300 1.99 -4.53 -28.18
C ILE A 300 2.13 -6.00 -28.59
N GLN A 301 1.45 -6.40 -29.67
CA GLN A 301 1.49 -7.75 -30.21
C GLN A 301 2.87 -8.11 -30.80
N ALA A 302 3.53 -7.17 -31.48
CA ALA A 302 4.91 -7.34 -31.95
C ALA A 302 5.92 -7.44 -30.80
N ARG A 303 5.65 -6.79 -29.67
CA ARG A 303 6.53 -6.80 -28.49
C ARG A 303 6.34 -8.04 -27.62
N GLN A 304 5.18 -8.71 -27.72
CA GLN A 304 4.85 -9.92 -26.96
C GLN A 304 3.99 -10.92 -27.76
N PRO A 305 4.51 -11.51 -28.84
CA PRO A 305 3.73 -12.43 -29.68
C PRO A 305 3.30 -13.71 -28.94
N ASP A 306 4.10 -14.18 -27.96
CA ASP A 306 3.94 -15.53 -27.39
C ASP A 306 3.34 -15.58 -25.98
N ASN A 307 3.01 -14.44 -25.37
CA ASN A 307 2.66 -14.42 -23.94
C ASN A 307 1.24 -14.95 -23.66
N LEU A 308 0.30 -14.70 -24.57
CA LEU A 308 -1.10 -15.09 -24.36
C LEU A 308 -1.29 -16.59 -24.63
N HIS A 309 -0.72 -17.09 -25.73
CA HIS A 309 -0.76 -18.51 -26.06
C HIS A 309 -0.07 -19.36 -24.99
N ASN A 310 1.11 -18.96 -24.52
CA ASN A 310 1.82 -19.67 -23.45
C ASN A 310 1.06 -19.65 -22.11
N LYS A 311 0.43 -18.53 -21.75
CA LYS A 311 -0.42 -18.44 -20.55
C LYS A 311 -1.68 -19.29 -20.66
N LEU A 312 -2.32 -19.34 -21.83
CA LEU A 312 -3.47 -20.21 -22.06
C LEU A 312 -3.07 -21.68 -22.00
N THR A 313 -1.95 -22.06 -22.62
CA THR A 313 -1.42 -23.43 -22.55
C THR A 313 -1.05 -23.81 -21.11
N GLU A 314 -0.49 -22.89 -20.33
CA GLU A 314 -0.24 -23.10 -18.89
C GLU A 314 -1.54 -23.31 -18.11
N ILE A 315 -2.61 -22.56 -18.42
CA ILE A 315 -3.92 -22.72 -17.78
C ILE A 315 -4.56 -24.06 -18.17
N PHE A 316 -4.52 -24.43 -19.45
CA PHE A 316 -5.07 -25.70 -19.93
C PHE A 316 -4.34 -26.90 -19.34
N ASN A 317 -3.02 -26.82 -19.16
CA ASN A 317 -2.24 -27.87 -18.52
C ASN A 317 -2.45 -27.98 -17.00
N ARG A 318 -3.03 -26.95 -16.36
CA ARG A 318 -3.39 -26.96 -14.92
C ARG A 318 -4.80 -27.49 -14.64
N LEU A 319 -5.62 -27.72 -15.66
CA LEU A 319 -6.93 -28.33 -15.48
C LEU A 319 -6.77 -29.86 -15.39
N PRO A 320 -7.23 -30.51 -14.30
CA PRO A 320 -7.21 -31.96 -14.22
C PRO A 320 -8.15 -32.55 -15.27
N ALA A 321 -7.69 -33.59 -15.99
CA ALA A 321 -8.50 -34.32 -16.96
C ALA A 321 -9.76 -34.90 -16.30
N PRO A 322 -10.92 -34.93 -16.99
CA PRO A 322 -12.14 -35.50 -16.43
C PRO A 322 -11.97 -37.01 -16.26
N SER A 323 -11.96 -37.48 -15.01
CA SER A 323 -12.03 -38.90 -14.69
C SER A 323 -13.41 -39.43 -15.04
N SER A 324 -13.52 -40.05 -16.21
CA SER A 324 -14.62 -40.93 -16.58
C SER A 324 -14.41 -42.31 -15.93
N THR A 325 -15.19 -42.63 -14.90
CA THR A 325 -15.69 -44.00 -14.68
C THR A 325 -17.02 -43.95 -13.95
N ALA A 326 -18.06 -44.41 -14.64
CA ALA A 326 -19.38 -44.67 -14.12
C ALA A 326 -19.47 -46.06 -13.46
N THR A 327 -20.39 -46.17 -12.50
CA THR A 327 -21.19 -47.35 -12.15
C THR A 327 -20.56 -48.50 -11.36
N THR A 328 -20.97 -48.66 -10.10
CA THR A 328 -21.52 -49.94 -9.61
C THR A 328 -22.61 -49.66 -8.56
N ALA A 329 -23.77 -50.28 -8.77
CA ALA A 329 -24.98 -50.19 -7.99
C ALA A 329 -24.93 -51.02 -6.69
N ALA A 330 -25.71 -50.60 -5.68
CA ALA A 330 -26.28 -51.50 -4.69
C ALA A 330 -27.64 -50.96 -4.19
N THR A 331 -28.61 -51.86 -4.22
CA THR A 331 -30.07 -51.73 -4.12
C THR A 331 -30.57 -51.72 -2.66
N THR A 332 -31.69 -51.05 -2.36
CA THR A 332 -32.85 -51.64 -1.62
C THR A 332 -34.07 -50.71 -1.54
N ALA A 333 -35.21 -51.24 -2.02
CA ALA A 333 -36.64 -51.05 -1.66
C ALA A 333 -37.22 -49.61 -1.56
N THR A 334 -38.39 -49.28 -2.13
CA THR A 334 -39.68 -49.97 -1.95
C THR A 334 -40.69 -49.49 -3.01
N ALA A 335 -41.65 -50.37 -3.33
CA ALA A 335 -42.64 -50.27 -4.41
C ALA A 335 -43.75 -49.22 -4.20
N ALA A 336 -44.25 -48.65 -5.30
CA ALA A 336 -45.65 -48.29 -5.47
C ALA A 336 -46.01 -48.16 -6.96
N THR A 337 -47.01 -48.96 -7.35
CA THR A 337 -47.61 -49.12 -8.67
C THR A 337 -48.57 -47.97 -8.97
N ALA A 338 -48.53 -47.37 -10.18
CA ALA A 338 -49.71 -46.76 -10.79
C ALA A 338 -49.55 -46.61 -12.32
N THR A 339 -50.56 -47.12 -13.01
CA THR A 339 -50.76 -47.27 -14.45
C THR A 339 -51.44 -46.03 -15.04
N ALA A 340 -51.03 -45.54 -16.23
CA ALA A 340 -51.94 -44.99 -17.28
C ALA A 340 -51.19 -44.44 -18.51
N ALA A 341 -51.25 -45.22 -19.59
CA ALA A 341 -51.59 -44.91 -20.98
C ALA A 341 -51.65 -43.45 -21.53
N THR A 342 -50.94 -43.26 -22.65
CA THR A 342 -51.35 -42.64 -23.95
C THR A 342 -51.59 -41.12 -24.02
N THR A 343 -50.83 -40.41 -24.87
CA THR A 343 -51.24 -39.90 -26.22
C THR A 343 -50.30 -38.78 -26.70
N CYS A 344 -49.78 -38.90 -27.93
CA CYS A 344 -49.18 -37.82 -28.71
C CYS A 344 -50.27 -37.01 -29.42
N GLU A 345 -50.25 -35.67 -29.38
CA GLU A 345 -50.37 -34.82 -30.58
C GLU A 345 -50.22 -33.31 -30.28
N SER A 346 -49.26 -32.71 -31.00
CA SER A 346 -49.26 -31.43 -31.71
C SER A 346 -50.25 -30.31 -31.33
N ALA A 347 -49.74 -29.11 -30.99
CA ALA A 347 -49.91 -27.89 -31.81
C ALA A 347 -49.45 -26.59 -31.12
N ALA A 348 -48.94 -25.69 -31.97
CA ALA A 348 -48.97 -24.23 -31.90
C ALA A 348 -47.98 -23.48 -30.98
N ILE A 349 -46.99 -22.90 -31.68
CA ILE A 349 -46.21 -21.72 -31.33
C ILE A 349 -47.15 -20.56 -30.99
N SER A 350 -46.99 -19.97 -29.80
CA SER A 350 -47.42 -18.60 -29.53
C SER A 350 -46.34 -17.90 -28.71
N ALA A 351 -45.89 -16.76 -29.23
CA ALA A 351 -44.90 -15.89 -28.63
C ALA A 351 -45.43 -15.33 -27.30
N ASN A 352 -44.62 -15.41 -26.24
CA ASN A 352 -44.82 -14.50 -25.12
C ASN A 352 -43.48 -13.98 -24.60
N THR A 353 -43.38 -12.67 -24.72
CA THR A 353 -42.27 -11.78 -24.41
C THR A 353 -42.08 -11.67 -22.90
N THR A 354 -41.00 -12.23 -22.36
CA THR A 354 -40.54 -11.93 -20.99
C THR A 354 -39.59 -10.74 -21.01
N ALA A 355 -39.99 -9.69 -20.31
CA ALA A 355 -39.34 -8.38 -20.21
C ALA A 355 -37.96 -8.43 -19.53
N PRO A 356 -37.06 -7.48 -19.86
CA PRO A 356 -35.72 -7.38 -19.27
C PRO A 356 -35.72 -6.63 -17.93
N TYR A 357 -34.70 -6.97 -17.12
CA TYR A 357 -34.34 -6.36 -15.83
C TYR A 357 -34.48 -4.83 -15.78
N GLN A 358 -35.28 -4.33 -14.83
CA GLN A 358 -35.31 -2.91 -14.44
C GLN A 358 -34.10 -2.57 -13.55
N LEU A 359 -33.29 -1.59 -13.98
CA LEU A 359 -32.23 -0.96 -13.18
C LEU A 359 -32.84 0.14 -12.28
N PRO A 360 -32.40 0.29 -11.01
CA PRO A 360 -33.09 1.12 -10.03
C PRO A 360 -32.46 2.52 -9.87
N TYR A 361 -32.28 3.31 -10.92
CA TYR A 361 -31.88 4.74 -10.78
C TYR A 361 -32.36 5.57 -11.99
N PRO A 362 -33.47 6.33 -11.88
CA PRO A 362 -34.01 7.07 -13.02
C PRO A 362 -33.43 8.48 -13.23
N ASP A 363 -32.53 8.98 -12.37
CA ASP A 363 -32.12 10.40 -12.40
C ASP A 363 -30.66 10.64 -12.82
N ILE A 364 -30.20 10.02 -13.90
CA ILE A 364 -28.95 10.43 -14.57
C ILE A 364 -29.31 10.88 -15.99
N ILE A 365 -29.70 12.15 -16.11
CA ILE A 365 -29.75 12.87 -17.38
C ILE A 365 -28.43 13.65 -17.49
N ILE A 366 -27.59 13.23 -18.42
CA ILE A 366 -26.41 13.99 -18.85
C ILE A 366 -26.92 14.95 -19.95
N TYR A 367 -26.78 16.26 -19.73
CA TYR A 367 -26.82 17.26 -20.81
C TYR A 367 -25.43 17.45 -21.40
#